data_AF-A0A9D4G4Y7-F1
#
_entry.id   AF-A0A9D4G4Y7-F1
#
_cell.length_a   1.000
_cell.length_b   1.000
_cell.length_c   1.000
_cell.angle_alpha   90.00
_cell.angle_beta   90.00
_cell.angle_gamma   90.00
#
_symmetry.space_group_name_H-M   'P 1'
#
loop_
_entity.id
_entity.type
_entity.pdbx_description
1 polymer ?
#
loop_
_entity_poly.entity_id
_entity_poly.type
_entity_poly.pdbx_seq_one_letter_code
_entity_poly.pdbx_strand_id
1 'polypeptide(L)'
;MVRQNTGNAIQRQKRIHDKRTNYETFTEGDKVLVYFPEKKEGMSSKLVSFWRGPYTVIWKLSDVVYEVDCGRNRTNQTVHCDRLRLSVQQVFVGEDRGDGQVDSMIDIEPCFRK
;
A
#
# COMPACT_ATOMS: atom_id res chain seq x y z
N MET A 1 2.91 -29.27 30.62
CA MET A 1 2.83 -27.79 30.72
C MET A 1 2.97 -27.05 29.38
N VAL A 2 3.89 -27.45 28.49
CA VAL A 2 4.17 -26.71 27.23
C VAL A 2 2.95 -26.53 26.32
N ARG A 3 2.17 -27.59 26.07
CA ARG A 3 0.99 -27.55 25.17
C ARG A 3 -0.07 -26.51 25.55
N GLN A 4 -0.35 -26.34 26.86
CA GLN A 4 -1.34 -25.38 27.35
C GLN A 4 -0.86 -23.93 27.14
N ASN A 5 0.43 -23.69 27.32
CA ASN A 5 1.02 -22.37 27.14
C ASN A 5 1.03 -21.95 25.66
N THR A 6 1.34 -22.88 24.75
CA THR A 6 1.30 -22.64 23.30
C THR A 6 -0.12 -22.34 22.82
N GLY A 7 -1.13 -23.07 23.32
CA GLY A 7 -2.54 -22.83 22.96
C GLY A 7 -3.01 -21.43 23.34
N ASN A 8 -2.70 -20.98 24.56
CA ASN A 8 -3.02 -19.63 25.03
C ASN A 8 -2.29 -18.55 24.22
N ALA A 9 -1.02 -18.79 23.86
CA ALA A 9 -0.25 -17.86 23.02
C ALA A 9 -0.83 -17.74 21.61
N ILE A 10 -1.22 -18.85 20.97
CA ILE A 10 -1.86 -18.87 19.65
C ILE A 10 -3.19 -18.10 19.68
N GLN A 11 -4.03 -18.33 20.70
CA GLN A 11 -5.30 -17.62 20.83
C GLN A 11 -5.11 -16.11 21.02
N ARG A 12 -4.11 -15.72 21.82
CA ARG A 12 -3.76 -14.30 21.99
C ARG A 12 -3.29 -13.69 20.66
N GLN A 13 -2.41 -14.37 19.93
CA GLN A 13 -1.91 -13.89 18.64
C GLN A 13 -3.05 -13.75 17.62
N LYS A 14 -3.95 -14.73 17.53
CA LYS A 14 -5.13 -14.68 16.66
C LYS A 14 -5.99 -13.46 16.97
N ARG A 15 -6.35 -13.26 18.25
CA ARG A 15 -7.16 -12.09 18.68
C ARG A 15 -6.50 -10.75 18.34
N ILE A 16 -5.18 -10.66 18.48
CA ILE A 16 -4.44 -9.43 18.14
C ILE A 16 -4.44 -9.22 16.63
N HIS A 17 -4.20 -10.27 15.86
CA HIS A 17 -4.20 -10.21 14.40
C HIS A 17 -5.59 -9.80 13.88
N ASP A 18 -6.64 -10.51 14.28
CA ASP A 18 -8.03 -10.23 13.88
C ASP A 18 -8.44 -8.78 14.20
N LYS A 19 -7.97 -8.22 15.34
CA LYS A 19 -8.23 -6.81 15.72
C LYS A 19 -7.47 -5.79 14.88
N ARG A 20 -6.27 -6.14 14.41
CA ARG A 20 -5.37 -5.21 13.70
C ARG A 20 -5.57 -5.24 12.19
N THR A 21 -6.29 -6.25 11.72
CA THR A 21 -6.68 -6.43 10.33
C THR A 21 -7.85 -5.50 9.99
N ASN A 22 -7.52 -4.25 9.66
CA ASN A 22 -8.45 -3.37 8.95
C ASN A 22 -7.92 -3.21 7.53
N TYR A 23 -8.66 -3.71 6.55
CA TYR A 23 -8.28 -3.63 5.16
C TYR A 23 -8.93 -2.40 4.54
N GLU A 24 -8.12 -1.58 3.88
CA GLU A 24 -8.63 -0.51 3.04
C GLU A 24 -9.34 -1.13 1.84
N THR A 25 -10.56 -0.67 1.56
CA THR A 25 -11.34 -1.15 0.42
C THR A 25 -11.00 -0.32 -0.81
N PHE A 26 -10.53 -0.97 -1.87
CA PHE A 26 -10.24 -0.34 -3.14
C PHE A 26 -11.39 -0.56 -4.12
N THR A 27 -11.66 0.45 -4.95
CA THR A 27 -12.62 0.33 -6.05
C THR A 27 -11.89 0.14 -7.38
N GLU A 28 -12.57 -0.48 -8.34
CA GLU A 28 -12.04 -0.62 -9.71
C GLU A 28 -11.84 0.77 -10.34
N GLY A 29 -10.68 0.99 -10.96
CA GLY A 29 -10.29 2.30 -11.49
C GLY A 29 -9.47 3.18 -10.53
N ASP A 30 -9.36 2.82 -9.25
CA ASP A 30 -8.49 3.55 -8.33
C ASP A 30 -7.02 3.41 -8.70
N LYS A 31 -6.27 4.50 -8.52
CA LYS A 31 -4.81 4.50 -8.66
C LYS A 31 -4.18 4.04 -7.34
N VAL A 32 -3.38 2.99 -7.40
CA VAL A 32 -2.74 2.35 -6.26
C VAL A 32 -1.24 2.14 -6.45
N LEU A 33 -0.49 2.28 -5.37
CA LEU A 33 0.90 1.88 -5.26
C LEU A 33 0.98 0.41 -4.87
N VAL A 34 1.84 -0.34 -5.56
CA VAL A 34 2.05 -1.78 -5.28
C VAL A 34 3.43 -1.99 -4.65
N TYR A 35 3.48 -2.80 -3.59
CA TYR A 35 4.73 -3.20 -2.93
C TYR A 35 5.39 -4.38 -3.63
N PHE A 36 6.58 -4.15 -4.19
CA PHE A 36 7.44 -5.17 -4.81
C PHE A 36 8.70 -5.39 -3.96
N PRO A 37 8.85 -6.54 -3.28
CA PRO A 37 10.06 -6.87 -2.52
C PRO A 37 11.28 -7.23 -3.39
N GLU A 38 11.27 -6.88 -4.68
CA GLU A 38 12.37 -7.15 -5.61
C GLU A 38 13.59 -6.27 -5.28
N LYS A 39 14.65 -6.88 -4.75
CA LYS A 39 15.96 -6.24 -4.55
C LYS A 39 16.74 -6.24 -5.87
N LYS A 40 17.18 -5.07 -6.33
CA LYS A 40 18.20 -5.00 -7.39
C LYS A 40 19.57 -5.34 -6.81
N GLU A 41 20.26 -6.29 -7.42
CA GLU A 41 21.63 -6.64 -7.07
C GLU A 41 22.54 -5.41 -7.22
N GLY A 42 23.38 -5.15 -6.22
CA GLY A 42 24.25 -3.95 -6.18
C GLY A 42 23.66 -2.71 -5.51
N MET A 43 22.37 -2.68 -5.17
CA MET A 43 21.76 -1.56 -4.42
C MET A 43 21.52 -1.91 -2.95
N SER A 44 21.81 -0.93 -2.08
CA SER A 44 21.49 -1.04 -0.65
C SER A 44 19.98 -1.02 -0.45
N SER A 45 19.44 -2.01 0.25
CA SER A 45 18.00 -2.15 0.54
C SER A 45 17.39 -0.94 1.27
N LYS A 46 18.23 -0.07 1.86
CA LYS A 46 17.79 1.16 2.53
C LYS A 46 17.51 2.33 1.57
N LEU A 47 18.09 2.31 0.37
CA LEU A 47 17.99 3.39 -0.62
C LEU A 47 17.00 3.07 -1.75
N VAL A 48 16.43 1.87 -1.76
CA VAL A 48 15.47 1.44 -2.80
C VAL A 48 14.05 1.63 -2.30
N SER A 49 13.22 2.32 -3.09
CA SER A 49 11.78 2.33 -2.87
C SER A 49 11.16 1.02 -3.36
N PHE A 50 10.50 0.29 -2.46
CA PHE A 50 9.77 -0.94 -2.78
C PHE A 50 8.36 -0.68 -3.31
N TRP A 51 7.80 0.50 -3.03
CA TRP A 51 6.51 0.93 -3.56
C TRP A 51 6.71 1.48 -4.97
N ARG A 52 5.96 0.94 -5.93
CA ARG A 52 6.04 1.35 -7.33
C ARG A 52 4.67 1.79 -7.84
N GLY A 53 4.70 2.80 -8.72
CA GLY A 53 3.67 3.17 -9.69
C GLY A 53 2.34 3.70 -9.12
N PRO A 54 1.66 4.63 -9.80
CA PRO A 54 0.22 4.69 -9.78
C PRO A 54 -0.30 3.64 -10.78
N TYR A 55 -0.62 2.46 -10.28
CA TYR A 55 -1.24 1.39 -11.06
C TYR A 55 -2.76 1.44 -10.95
N THR A 56 -3.46 0.96 -11.95
CA THR A 56 -4.94 0.95 -11.92
C THR A 56 -5.43 -0.40 -11.42
N VAL A 57 -6.33 -0.39 -10.44
CA VAL A 57 -7.06 -1.60 -10.05
C VAL A 57 -8.02 -1.95 -11.18
N ILE A 58 -7.88 -3.15 -11.75
CA ILE A 58 -8.73 -3.62 -12.85
C ILE A 58 -10.01 -4.18 -12.28
N TRP A 59 -9.89 -5.13 -11.37
CA TRP A 59 -11.04 -5.78 -10.74
C TRP A 59 -10.68 -6.34 -9.37
N LYS A 60 -11.70 -6.47 -8.54
CA LYS A 60 -11.62 -7.05 -7.19
C LYS A 60 -11.91 -8.55 -7.27
N LEU A 61 -10.91 -9.39 -7.00
CA LEU A 61 -11.12 -10.85 -6.86
C LEU A 61 -11.87 -11.18 -5.57
N SER A 62 -11.51 -10.51 -4.49
CA SER A 62 -12.03 -10.75 -3.13
C SER A 62 -11.82 -9.51 -2.26
N ASP A 63 -12.33 -9.50 -1.03
CA ASP A 63 -12.13 -8.37 -0.10
C ASP A 63 -10.65 -8.06 0.18
N VAL A 64 -9.82 -9.08 0.04
CA VAL A 64 -8.40 -9.05 0.39
C VAL A 64 -7.50 -9.12 -0.85
N VAL A 65 -8.03 -9.51 -2.01
CA VAL A 65 -7.24 -9.78 -3.21
C VAL A 65 -7.78 -9.00 -4.40
N TYR A 66 -6.88 -8.28 -5.07
CA TYR A 66 -7.20 -7.39 -6.18
C TYR A 66 -6.30 -7.71 -7.36
N GLU A 67 -6.79 -7.48 -8.57
CA GLU A 67 -5.97 -7.50 -9.77
C GLU A 67 -5.60 -6.09 -10.19
N VAL A 68 -4.31 -5.87 -10.42
CA VAL A 68 -3.73 -4.57 -10.71
C VAL A 68 -3.02 -4.61 -12.06
N ASP A 69 -3.32 -3.62 -12.90
CA ASP A 69 -2.63 -3.42 -14.18
C ASP A 69 -1.26 -2.80 -13.92
N CYS A 70 -0.20 -3.58 -14.19
CA CYS A 70 1.18 -3.14 -14.01
C CYS A 70 1.78 -2.45 -15.27
N GLY A 71 0.94 -2.15 -16.26
CA GLY A 71 1.28 -1.41 -17.47
C GLY A 71 2.06 -2.22 -18.50
N ARG A 72 2.46 -1.54 -19.58
CA ARG A 72 2.96 -2.10 -20.85
C ARG A 72 4.12 -3.12 -20.78
N ASN A 73 4.81 -3.24 -19.64
CA ASN A 73 5.97 -4.12 -19.48
C ASN A 73 5.74 -5.32 -18.54
N ARG A 74 4.57 -5.43 -17.90
CA ARG A 74 4.24 -6.55 -17.01
C ARG A 74 2.77 -6.96 -17.18
N THR A 75 2.51 -8.26 -17.06
CA THR A 75 1.14 -8.78 -17.00
C THR A 75 0.43 -8.27 -15.75
N ASN A 76 -0.90 -8.34 -15.78
CA ASN A 76 -1.76 -8.09 -14.62
C ASN A 76 -1.28 -8.93 -13.44
N GLN A 77 -1.23 -8.31 -12.25
CA GLN A 77 -0.76 -8.99 -11.04
C GLN A 77 -1.88 -9.06 -10.01
N THR A 78 -2.06 -10.26 -9.46
CA THR A 78 -2.93 -10.51 -8.33
C THR A 78 -2.21 -10.15 -7.03
N VAL A 79 -2.67 -9.11 -6.36
CA VAL A 79 -2.02 -8.50 -5.20
C VAL A 79 -2.96 -8.51 -3.99
N HIS A 80 -2.38 -8.73 -2.82
CA HIS A 80 -3.10 -8.69 -1.54
C HIS A 80 -3.22 -7.23 -1.07
N CYS A 81 -4.33 -6.85 -0.43
CA CYS A 81 -4.62 -5.49 0.03
C CYS A 81 -3.50 -4.86 0.89
N ASP A 82 -2.83 -5.65 1.74
CA ASP A 82 -1.68 -5.21 2.54
C ASP A 82 -0.48 -4.70 1.69
N ARG A 83 -0.39 -5.16 0.44
CA ARG A 83 0.62 -4.73 -0.54
C ARG A 83 0.13 -3.61 -1.46
N LEU A 84 -1.05 -3.07 -1.20
CA LEU A 84 -1.65 -1.96 -1.93
C LEU A 84 -1.71 -0.72 -1.04
N ARG A 85 -1.53 0.45 -1.66
CA ARG A 85 -1.78 1.75 -1.03
C ARG A 85 -2.48 2.65 -2.02
N LEU A 86 -3.49 3.40 -1.58
CA LEU A 86 -4.11 4.40 -2.44
C LEU A 86 -3.07 5.46 -2.84
N SER A 87 -2.88 5.67 -4.13
CA SER A 87 -2.00 6.72 -4.62
C SER A 87 -2.79 8.02 -4.66
N VAL A 88 -2.57 8.89 -3.68
CA VAL A 88 -3.09 10.26 -3.75
C VAL A 88 -2.23 11.00 -4.78
N GLN A 89 -2.84 11.32 -5.92
CA GLN A 89 -2.14 12.06 -6.95
C GLN A 89 -1.83 13.45 -6.39
N GLN A 90 -0.55 13.81 -6.33
CA GLN A 90 -0.16 15.17 -5.98
C GLN A 90 -0.62 16.09 -7.11
N VAL A 91 -1.74 16.77 -6.90
CA VAL A 91 -2.13 17.91 -7.72
C VAL A 91 -1.26 19.06 -7.25
N PHE A 92 -0.30 19.48 -8.08
CA PHE A 92 0.29 20.80 -7.93
C PHE A 92 -0.81 21.80 -8.27
N VAL A 93 -1.57 22.23 -7.27
CA VAL A 93 -2.47 23.37 -7.41
C VAL A 93 -1.57 24.60 -7.43
N GLY A 94 -1.14 25.01 -8.63
CA GLY A 94 -0.62 26.35 -8.81
C GLY A 94 -1.83 27.29 -8.69
N GLU A 95 -1.80 28.29 -7.82
CA GLU A 95 -2.83 29.30 -7.96
C GLU A 95 -2.72 30.05 -9.24
N ASP A 96 -3.89 30.19 -9.82
CA ASP A 96 -4.25 31.31 -10.64
C ASP A 96 -4.94 32.40 -9.80
N ARG A 97 -4.16 33.42 -9.42
CA ARG A 97 -4.61 34.83 -9.50
C ARG A 97 -3.49 35.66 -10.11
N GLY A 98 -3.04 35.26 -11.30
CA GLY A 98 -1.73 35.66 -11.82
C GLY A 98 -0.65 35.05 -10.94
N ASP A 99 -0.17 33.87 -11.34
CA ASP A 99 1.08 33.28 -10.88
C ASP A 99 1.41 33.47 -9.38
N GLY A 100 0.75 32.72 -8.46
CA GLY A 100 1.22 32.71 -7.06
C GLY A 100 0.29 32.25 -5.93
N GLN A 101 0.62 31.05 -5.40
CA GLN A 101 0.80 30.49 -4.02
C GLN A 101 -0.20 30.55 -2.78
N VAL A 102 -0.83 29.39 -2.49
CA VAL A 102 -1.72 28.87 -1.43
C VAL A 102 -1.51 27.35 -1.48
N ASP A 103 -0.32 26.88 -1.15
CA ASP A 103 -0.01 26.49 0.22
C ASP A 103 -1.23 26.04 1.03
N SER A 104 -1.50 24.74 0.98
CA SER A 104 -1.91 24.00 2.17
C SER A 104 -0.83 22.96 2.44
N MET A 105 0.20 23.44 3.13
CA MET A 105 1.17 22.65 3.86
C MET A 105 0.42 21.70 4.81
N ILE A 106 0.33 20.43 4.41
CA ILE A 106 -0.01 19.33 5.32
C ILE A 106 1.25 18.48 5.37
N ASP A 107 1.90 18.53 6.53
CA ASP A 107 3.03 17.70 6.88
C ASP A 107 2.77 16.26 6.43
N ILE A 108 3.61 15.80 5.51
CA ILE A 108 3.70 14.39 5.16
C ILE A 108 4.21 13.71 6.42
N GLU A 109 3.31 13.23 7.28
CA GLU A 109 3.71 12.18 8.21
C GLU A 109 4.15 11.00 7.33
N PRO A 110 5.43 10.60 7.39
CA PRO A 110 5.84 9.38 6.75
C PRO A 110 5.00 8.30 7.43
N CYS A 111 4.13 7.65 6.68
CA CYS A 111 3.37 6.49 7.13
C CYS A 111 4.34 5.28 7.21
N PHE A 112 5.42 5.46 7.98
CA PHE A 112 6.28 4.49 8.61
C PHE A 112 5.53 4.06 9.88
N ARG A 113 4.46 3.29 9.70
CA ARG A 113 3.79 2.66 10.82
C ARG A 113 4.76 1.63 11.41
N LYS A 114 5.42 2.01 12.51
CA LYS A 114 6.25 1.15 13.37
C LYS A 114 5.44 0.00 13.96
#